data_AF-A0A7R9WMC0-F1
#
_entry.id   AF-A0A7R9WMC0-F1
#
_cell.length_a   1.000
_cell.length_b   1.000
_cell.length_c   1.000
_cell.angle_alpha   90.00
_cell.angle_beta   90.00
_cell.angle_gamma   90.00
#
_symmetry.space_group_name_H-M   'P 1'
#
loop_
_entity.id
_entity.type
_entity.pdbx_description
1 polymer ?
#
loop_
_entity_poly.entity_id
_entity_poly.type
_entity_poly.pdbx_seq_one_letter_code
_entity_poly.pdbx_strand_id
1 'polypeptide(L)'
;SVHHGILEWPDFGAGVQVQCVVHADGSLSITEQDLVYGARDSGWEARFGHPSFVAGTTYILKPSNRTSSQSEIDARSPHQSLYEDLAGGNTYVVPNLRNRERGGSKIQ
;
A
#
# COMPACT_ATOMS: atom_id res chain seq x y z
N SER A 1 4.68 -2.36 15.88
CA SER A 1 6.12 -2.57 15.58
C SER A 1 6.43 -2.05 14.18
N VAL A 2 7.66 -1.60 13.92
CA VAL A 2 8.07 -1.06 12.61
C VAL A 2 8.85 -2.13 11.86
N HIS A 3 8.46 -2.36 10.60
CA HIS A 3 9.07 -3.34 9.69
C HIS A 3 9.42 -2.66 8.37
N HIS A 4 10.40 -3.19 7.66
CA HIS A 4 10.80 -2.72 6.33
C HIS A 4 10.76 -3.89 5.35
N GLY A 5 10.36 -3.61 4.11
CA GLY A 5 10.27 -4.64 3.08
C GLY A 5 10.11 -4.08 1.69
N ILE A 6 9.94 -4.97 0.72
CA ILE A 6 9.60 -4.64 -0.66
C ILE A 6 8.15 -5.02 -0.91
N LEU A 7 7.37 -4.06 -1.39
CA LEU A 7 6.04 -4.29 -1.91
C LEU A 7 6.15 -4.47 -3.42
N GLU A 8 5.89 -5.71 -3.86
CA GLU A 8 5.95 -6.11 -5.25
C GLU A 8 4.66 -5.79 -6.00
N TRP A 9 4.78 -5.24 -7.20
CA TRP A 9 3.69 -4.88 -8.10
C TRP A 9 3.87 -5.58 -9.46
N PRO A 10 3.43 -6.86 -9.56
CA PRO A 10 3.68 -7.68 -10.74
C PRO A 10 3.12 -7.09 -12.03
N ASP A 11 1.91 -6.52 -11.98
CA ASP A 11 1.21 -5.94 -13.13
C ASP A 11 1.97 -4.78 -13.79
N PHE A 12 2.91 -4.18 -13.05
CA PHE A 12 3.70 -3.05 -13.50
C PHE A 12 5.20 -3.36 -13.55
N GLY A 13 5.59 -4.59 -13.25
CA GLY A 13 6.99 -4.99 -13.12
C GLY A 13 7.77 -4.02 -12.21
N ALA A 14 7.20 -3.67 -11.06
CA ALA A 14 7.75 -2.66 -10.16
C ALA A 14 7.84 -3.19 -8.72
N GLY A 15 8.85 -2.72 -7.98
CA GLY A 15 9.03 -3.00 -6.56
C GLY A 15 9.28 -1.71 -5.80
N VAL A 16 8.54 -1.52 -4.71
CA VAL A 16 8.62 -0.31 -3.86
C VAL A 16 9.16 -0.69 -2.49
N GLN A 17 10.20 -0.01 -2.02
CA GLN A 17 10.62 -0.12 -0.64
C GLN A 17 9.55 0.52 0.24
N VAL A 18 9.07 -0.22 1.23
CA VAL A 18 8.03 0.22 2.16
C VAL A 18 8.48 0.11 3.60
N GLN A 19 7.90 0.97 4.44
CA GLN A 19 7.88 0.83 5.88
C GLN A 19 6.47 0.41 6.31
N CYS A 20 6.37 -0.60 7.15
CA CYS A 20 5.13 -1.12 7.67
C CYS A 20 5.04 -0.90 9.19
N VAL A 21 3.92 -0.37 9.66
CA VAL A 21 3.64 -0.17 11.09
C VAL A 21 2.37 -0.91 11.46
N VAL A 22 2.50 -1.95 12.28
CA VAL A 22 1.36 -2.61 12.91
C VAL A 22 0.99 -1.84 14.17
N HIS A 23 -0.24 -1.33 14.20
CA HIS A 23 -0.82 -0.56 15.30
C HIS A 23 -1.49 -1.46 16.32
N ALA A 24 -1.74 -0.93 17.52
CA ALA A 24 -2.34 -1.68 18.62
C ALA A 24 -3.80 -2.11 18.36
N ASP A 25 -4.49 -1.42 17.45
CA ASP A 25 -5.86 -1.74 17.02
C ASP A 25 -5.94 -2.79 15.90
N GLY A 26 -4.80 -3.41 15.54
CA GLY A 26 -4.70 -4.35 14.43
C GLY A 26 -4.60 -3.70 13.06
N SER A 27 -4.67 -2.36 12.96
CA SER A 27 -4.45 -1.68 11.70
C SER A 27 -2.99 -1.74 11.26
N LEU A 28 -2.77 -1.69 9.95
CA LEU A 28 -1.47 -1.72 9.30
C LEU A 28 -1.30 -0.47 8.45
N SER A 29 -0.32 0.36 8.79
CA SER A 29 0.15 1.43 7.91
C SER A 29 1.28 0.93 7.03
N ILE A 30 1.20 1.19 5.73
CA ILE A 30 2.25 0.89 4.75
C ILE A 30 2.66 2.22 4.10
N THR A 31 3.89 2.66 4.31
CA THR A 31 4.43 3.90 3.76
C THR A 31 5.47 3.60 2.69
N GLU A 32 5.24 4.08 1.47
CA GLU A 32 6.19 3.99 0.36
C GLU A 32 7.39 4.90 0.61
N GLN A 33 8.60 4.37 0.45
CA GLN A 33 9.84 5.11 0.69
C GLN A 33 10.57 5.40 -0.61
N ASP A 34 10.81 4.37 -1.43
CA ASP A 34 11.52 4.54 -2.70
C ASP A 34 11.10 3.49 -3.73
N LEU A 35 11.22 3.84 -5.02
CA LEU A 35 10.97 2.92 -6.12
C LEU A 35 12.27 2.17 -6.43
N VAL A 36 12.35 0.89 -6.05
CA VAL A 36 13.55 0.06 -6.22
C VAL A 36 13.73 -0.30 -7.70
N TYR A 37 12.64 -0.63 -8.39
CA TYR A 37 12.63 -0.90 -9.81
C TYR A 37 11.24 -0.67 -10.42
N GLY A 38 11.18 -0.55 -11.74
CA GLY A 38 9.95 -0.27 -12.50
C GLY A 38 9.87 1.18 -13.01
N ALA A 39 8.83 1.49 -13.79
CA ALA A 39 8.67 2.81 -14.40
C ALA A 39 8.01 3.80 -13.44
N ARG A 40 8.63 4.97 -13.27
CA ARG A 40 8.14 6.03 -12.37
C ARG A 40 6.79 6.60 -12.80
N ASP A 41 6.52 6.68 -14.10
CA ASP A 41 5.32 7.32 -14.66
C ASP A 41 4.32 6.32 -15.28
N SER A 42 4.45 5.01 -15.01
CA SER A 42 3.60 3.99 -15.63
C SER A 42 2.47 3.54 -14.72
N GLY A 43 1.24 3.83 -15.12
CA GLY A 43 0.02 3.17 -14.61
C GLY A 43 -0.29 3.38 -13.13
N TRP A 44 0.39 4.32 -12.47
CA TRP A 44 0.13 4.71 -11.08
C TRP A 44 -1.27 5.32 -10.89
N GLU A 45 -1.81 5.91 -11.97
CA GLU A 45 -3.10 6.61 -11.97
C GLU A 45 -4.24 5.62 -11.69
N ALA A 46 -4.12 4.41 -12.26
CA ALA A 46 -5.02 3.29 -12.01
C ALA A 46 -4.92 2.72 -10.59
N ARG A 47 -3.84 3.02 -9.85
CA ARG A 47 -3.63 2.50 -8.49
C ARG A 47 -4.30 3.40 -7.45
N PHE A 48 -4.02 4.71 -7.51
CA PHE A 48 -4.36 5.63 -6.42
C PHE A 48 -4.74 7.04 -6.89
N GLY A 49 -5.00 7.23 -8.18
CA GLY A 49 -5.34 8.54 -8.77
C GLY A 49 -4.14 9.46 -9.04
N HIS A 50 -2.91 8.93 -9.05
CA HIS A 50 -1.69 9.70 -9.31
C HIS A 50 -0.95 9.20 -10.56
N PRO A 51 -0.54 10.06 -11.52
CA PRO A 51 0.11 9.60 -12.76
C PRO A 51 1.49 8.95 -12.58
N SER A 52 2.10 9.07 -11.40
CA SER A 52 3.47 8.61 -11.12
C SER A 52 3.71 8.16 -9.67
N PHE A 53 4.82 7.49 -9.41
CA PHE A 53 5.28 7.13 -8.07
C PHE A 53 5.59 8.38 -7.22
N VAL A 54 5.12 8.37 -5.97
CA VAL A 54 5.37 9.42 -4.98
C VAL A 54 5.77 8.81 -3.64
N ALA A 55 7.03 9.02 -3.25
CA ALA A 55 7.53 8.64 -1.94
C ALA A 55 6.75 9.34 -0.82
N GLY A 56 6.55 8.65 0.29
CA GLY A 56 5.78 9.09 1.45
C GLY A 56 4.29 8.74 1.41
N THR A 57 3.79 8.20 0.30
CA THR A 57 2.40 7.73 0.22
C THR A 57 2.15 6.67 1.29
N THR A 58 1.12 6.87 2.11
CA THR A 58 0.78 5.96 3.21
C THR A 58 -0.61 5.35 3.03
N TYR A 59 -0.67 4.03 3.05
CA TYR A 59 -1.89 3.24 3.03
C TYR A 59 -2.23 2.82 4.45
N ILE A 60 -3.49 2.95 4.85
CA ILE A 60 -3.96 2.47 6.15
C ILE A 60 -4.96 1.36 5.91
N LEU A 61 -4.55 0.14 6.24
CA LEU A 61 -5.37 -1.05 6.20
C LEU A 61 -5.93 -1.29 7.60
N LYS A 62 -7.24 -1.50 7.72
CA LYS A 62 -7.92 -1.74 8.98
C LYS A 62 -8.54 -3.14 8.99
N PRO A 63 -8.56 -3.82 10.14
CA PRO A 63 -9.37 -5.02 10.33
C PRO A 63 -10.79 -4.80 9.84
N SER A 64 -11.23 -5.64 8.91
CA SER A 64 -12.63 -5.66 8.53
C SER A 64 -13.38 -6.48 9.58
N ASN A 65 -14.40 -5.89 10.20
CA ASN A 65 -15.30 -6.62 11.08
C ASN A 65 -16.15 -7.56 10.24
N ARG A 66 -15.61 -8.73 9.88
CA ARG A 66 -16.39 -9.80 9.27
C ARG A 66 -17.35 -10.35 10.32
N THR A 67 -18.63 -10.24 10.04
CA THR A 67 -19.71 -10.83 10.83
C THR A 67 -19.95 -12.30 10.50
N SER A 68 -19.22 -12.86 9.53
CA SER A 68 -19.38 -14.23 9.03
C SER A 68 -18.72 -15.23 9.98
N SER A 69 -19.36 -16.39 10.16
CA SER A 69 -18.80 -17.47 10.97
C SER A 69 -17.62 -18.15 10.27
N GLN A 70 -16.67 -18.68 11.07
CA GLN A 70 -15.51 -19.44 10.58
C GLN A 70 -15.90 -20.52 9.55
N SER A 71 -17.00 -21.24 9.84
CA SER A 71 -17.55 -22.30 8.99
C SER A 71 -18.01 -21.84 7.61
N GLU A 72 -18.51 -20.60 7.49
CA GLU A 72 -18.94 -20.06 6.20
C GLU A 72 -17.76 -19.60 5.34
N ILE A 73 -16.66 -19.18 5.98
CA ILE A 73 -15.42 -18.77 5.32
C ILE A 73 -14.69 -20.00 4.79
N ASP A 74 -14.52 -21.03 5.62
CA ASP A 74 -13.83 -22.27 5.24
C ASP A 74 -14.57 -23.05 4.15
N ALA A 75 -15.90 -22.97 4.10
CA ALA A 75 -16.70 -23.57 3.03
C ALA A 75 -16.45 -22.93 1.65
N ARG A 76 -16.01 -21.66 1.60
CA ARG A 76 -15.72 -20.93 0.35
C ARG A 76 -14.26 -21.05 -0.05
N SER A 77 -13.35 -21.01 0.90
CA SER A 77 -11.92 -21.15 0.66
C SER A 77 -11.27 -21.80 1.86
N PRO A 78 -10.82 -23.07 1.75
CA PRO A 78 -10.18 -23.75 2.86
C PRO A 78 -8.94 -22.95 3.29
N HIS A 79 -8.79 -22.75 4.61
CA HIS A 79 -7.72 -22.00 5.27
C HIS A 79 -7.85 -20.47 5.28
N GLN A 80 -8.82 -19.87 4.59
CA GLN A 80 -8.98 -18.41 4.61
C GLN A 80 -9.32 -17.89 6.01
N SER A 81 -9.94 -18.73 6.82
CA SER A 81 -10.30 -18.44 8.20
C SER A 81 -9.09 -18.34 9.17
N LEU A 82 -7.89 -18.73 8.71
CA LEU A 82 -6.62 -18.56 9.44
C LEU A 82 -6.00 -17.17 9.26
N TYR A 83 -6.53 -16.35 8.35
CA TYR A 83 -6.01 -15.04 8.01
C TYR A 83 -7.01 -13.94 8.38
N GLU A 84 -6.49 -12.79 8.78
CA GLU A 84 -7.30 -11.61 9.05
C GLU A 84 -7.49 -10.79 7.77
N ASP A 85 -8.74 -10.45 7.47
CA ASP A 85 -9.07 -9.61 6.33
C ASP A 85 -8.91 -8.13 6.71
N LEU A 86 -7.98 -7.44 6.04
CA LEU A 86 -7.79 -6.01 6.18
C LEU A 86 -8.41 -5.25 4.99
N ALA A 87 -9.27 -4.28 5.27
CA ALA A 87 -9.82 -3.35 4.30
C ALA A 87 -9.22 -1.96 4.52
N GLY A 88 -8.77 -1.30 3.45
CA GLY A 88 -8.05 -0.03 3.55
C GLY A 88 -8.68 1.11 2.78
N GLY A 89 -8.40 2.32 3.25
CA GLY A 89 -8.55 3.55 2.50
C GLY A 89 -7.18 4.20 2.29
N ASN A 90 -6.99 4.92 1.19
CA ASN A 90 -5.83 5.76 1.00
C ASN A 90 -6.14 7.17 1.53
N THR A 91 -5.21 7.78 2.27
CA THR A 91 -5.28 9.20 2.58
C THR A 91 -3.93 9.80 2.27
N TYR A 92 -3.91 10.77 1.35
CA TYR A 92 -2.68 11.44 0.95
C TYR A 92 -2.92 12.95 0.87
N VAL A 93 -2.02 13.72 1.48
CA VAL A 93 -1.97 15.17 1.36
C VAL A 93 -0.78 15.49 0.49
N VAL A 94 -1.04 15.88 -0.77
CA VAL A 94 0.02 16.22 -1.73
C VAL A 94 0.65 17.57 -1.35
N PRO A 95 1.95 17.64 -0.99
CA PRO A 95 2.58 18.93 -0.76
C PRO A 95 2.92 19.63 -2.08
N ASN A 96 3.27 18.88 -3.13
CA ASN A 96 3.57 19.38 -4.49
C ASN A 96 3.29 18.29 -5.55
N LEU A 97 2.46 18.61 -6.56
CA LEU A 97 1.95 17.66 -7.55
C LEU A 97 2.95 17.27 -8.66
N ARG A 98 3.99 18.10 -8.94
CA ARG A 98 4.97 17.84 -10.01
C ARG A 98 6.11 18.87 -9.99
N ASN A 99 7.36 18.41 -10.13
CA ASN A 99 8.46 19.27 -10.57
C ASN A 99 8.74 18.95 -12.06
N ARG A 100 8.42 19.89 -12.95
CA ARG A 100 8.53 19.71 -14.41
C ARG A 100 9.96 19.44 -14.90
N GLU A 101 10.97 19.90 -14.17
CA GLU A 101 12.39 19.76 -14.57
C GLU A 101 13.05 18.51 -13.98
N ARG A 102 12.50 17.94 -12.90
CA ARG A 102 13.13 16.82 -12.16
C ARG A 102 12.27 15.57 -12.00
N GLY A 103 11.01 15.59 -12.42
CA GLY A 103 10.07 14.46 -12.28
C GLY A 103 9.59 14.18 -10.85
N GLY A 104 10.24 14.74 -9.83
CA GLY A 104 9.87 14.69 -8.41
C GLY A 104 10.84 15.55 -7.59
N SER A 105 10.36 16.20 -6.52
CA SER A 105 11.23 17.06 -5.70
C SER A 105 12.00 16.25 -4.66
N LYS A 106 13.26 16.65 -4.41
CA LYS A 106 14.13 16.07 -3.36
C LYS A 106 13.56 16.38 -1.98
N ILE A 107 13.60 15.40 -1.08
CA ILE A 107 13.39 15.62 0.35
C ILE A 107 14.70 16.17 0.91
N GLN A 108 14.62 17.32 1.57
CA GLN A 108 15.60 17.78 2.56
C GLN A 108 15.04 17.44 3.94
#